data_AF-A0A261GHU8-F1
#
_entry.id   AF-A0A261GHU8-F1
#
_cell.length_a   1.000
_cell.length_b   1.000
_cell.length_c   1.000
_cell.angle_alpha   90.00
_cell.angle_beta   90.00
_cell.angle_gamma   90.00
#
_symmetry.space_group_name_H-M   'P 1'
#
loop_
_entity.id
_entity.type
_entity.pdbx_description
1 polymer ?
#
loop_
_entity_poly.entity_id
_entity_poly.type
_entity_poly.pdbx_seq_one_letter_code
_entity_poly.pdbx_strand_id
1 'polypeptide(L)'
;MAIYLKHHQLAVKGNMTAEGYKDWNRLDSFSFGNSRHITMEAGHMSNCEATRPSLTSVSISKLMNTASSLSYSKTTMSYTAADRANKGASPERVGYDLESGKKL
;
A
#
# COMPACT_ATOMS: atom_id res chain seq x y z
N MET A 1 3.02 -16.51 15.56
CA MET A 1 3.14 -15.06 15.78
C MET A 1 1.93 -14.38 15.14
N ALA A 2 1.26 -13.46 15.83
CA ALA A 2 0.14 -12.71 15.24
C ALA A 2 0.59 -11.27 14.96
N ILE A 3 0.38 -10.81 13.73
CA ILE A 3 0.78 -9.47 13.29
C ILE A 3 -0.50 -8.67 13.07
N TYR A 4 -0.57 -7.47 13.66
CA TYR A 4 -1.71 -6.58 13.55
C TYR A 4 -1.30 -5.23 13.00
N LEU A 5 -2.11 -4.70 12.08
CA LEU A 5 -1.90 -3.41 11.44
C LEU A 5 -3.08 -2.48 11.73
N LYS A 6 -2.75 -1.28 12.20
CA LYS A 6 -3.69 -0.17 12.43
C LYS A 6 -3.46 0.89 11.36
N HIS A 7 -4.47 1.14 10.54
CA HIS A 7 -4.44 2.24 9.55
C HIS A 7 -5.07 3.49 10.14
N HIS A 8 -4.40 4.65 9.99
CA HIS A 8 -4.91 5.98 10.31
C HIS A 8 -5.82 6.02 11.55
N GLN A 9 -5.28 5.61 12.69
CA GLN A 9 -5.98 5.67 13.98
C GLN A 9 -7.36 4.96 14.02
N LEU A 10 -7.53 3.85 13.28
CA LEU A 10 -8.79 3.08 13.13
C LEU A 10 -9.83 3.71 12.19
N ALA A 11 -9.43 4.64 11.31
CA ALA A 11 -10.30 5.11 10.23
C ALA A 11 -10.76 3.95 9.33
N VAL A 12 -9.91 2.93 9.14
CA VAL A 12 -10.26 1.68 8.45
C VAL A 12 -10.31 0.55 9.47
N LYS A 13 -11.53 0.07 9.76
CA LYS A 13 -11.78 -1.00 10.72
C LYS A 13 -11.61 -2.38 10.09
N GLY A 14 -10.72 -3.17 10.68
CA GLY A 14 -10.49 -4.57 10.34
C GLY A 14 -11.42 -5.52 11.09
N ASN A 15 -11.18 -6.83 10.88
CA ASN A 15 -12.01 -7.91 11.41
C ASN A 15 -11.48 -8.51 12.73
N MET A 16 -10.41 -7.96 13.33
CA MET A 16 -9.81 -8.59 14.50
C MET A 16 -10.60 -8.31 15.78
N THR A 17 -10.85 -9.35 16.56
CA THR A 17 -11.61 -9.30 17.82
C THR A 17 -10.77 -9.55 19.08
N ALA A 18 -9.45 -9.74 18.93
CA ALA A 18 -8.55 -9.98 20.06
C ALA A 18 -8.51 -8.77 21.00
N GLU A 19 -8.46 -9.06 22.31
CA GLU A 19 -8.35 -8.07 23.36
C GLU A 19 -7.07 -7.22 23.16
N GLY A 20 -7.21 -5.90 23.16
CA GLY A 20 -6.14 -4.95 22.84
C GLY A 20 -5.94 -4.62 21.35
N TYR A 21 -6.42 -5.46 20.42
CA TYR A 21 -6.30 -5.27 18.96
C TYR A 21 -7.66 -5.27 18.24
N LYS A 22 -8.71 -4.93 18.97
CA LYS A 22 -10.07 -4.89 18.45
C LYS A 22 -10.15 -3.89 17.28
N ASP A 23 -10.76 -4.32 16.19
CA ASP A 23 -10.93 -3.60 14.91
C ASP A 23 -9.63 -3.40 14.11
N TRP A 24 -8.54 -4.10 14.45
CA TRP A 24 -7.30 -4.05 13.66
C TRP A 24 -7.34 -5.06 12.50
N ASN A 25 -6.43 -4.87 11.55
CA ASN A 25 -6.21 -5.83 10.48
C ASN A 25 -5.17 -6.86 10.89
N ARG A 26 -5.56 -8.14 10.90
CA ARG A 26 -4.61 -9.24 10.98
C ARG A 26 -3.84 -9.35 9.68
N LEU A 27 -2.52 -9.51 9.78
CA LEU A 27 -1.63 -9.79 8.66
C LEU A 27 -1.09 -11.22 8.76
N ASP A 28 -0.82 -11.81 7.61
CA ASP A 28 -0.19 -13.13 7.48
C ASP A 28 1.33 -12.99 7.33
N SER A 29 1.78 -12.01 6.54
CA SER A 29 3.20 -11.68 6.42
C SER A 29 3.42 -10.18 6.23
N PHE A 30 4.58 -9.73 6.71
CA PHE A 30 5.06 -8.36 6.60
C PHE A 30 6.54 -8.38 6.21
N SER A 31 6.91 -7.60 5.19
CA SER A 31 8.30 -7.46 4.73
C SER A 31 8.63 -6.00 4.49
N PHE A 32 9.76 -5.56 5.03
CA PHE A 32 10.43 -4.32 4.67
C PHE A 32 11.94 -4.51 4.78
N GLY A 33 12.67 -3.74 3.98
CA GLY A 33 14.12 -3.72 3.98
C GLY A 33 14.62 -2.32 4.25
N ASN A 34 15.73 -2.24 4.99
CA ASN A 34 16.58 -1.07 5.02
C ASN A 34 17.95 -1.49 4.52
N SER A 35 18.57 -0.65 3.70
CA SER A 35 19.97 -0.81 3.36
C SER A 35 20.67 0.53 3.43
N ARG A 36 21.99 0.48 3.61
CA ARG A 36 22.85 1.64 3.48
C ARG A 36 24.09 1.17 2.75
N HIS A 37 24.52 1.96 1.78
CA HIS A 37 25.80 1.72 1.15
C HIS A 37 26.90 2.29 2.06
N ILE A 38 27.85 1.43 2.42
CA ILE A 38 29.07 1.82 3.15
C ILE A 38 30.20 1.12 2.43
N THR A 39 31.16 1.88 1.89
CA THR A 39 32.38 1.27 1.37
C THR A 39 33.30 0.90 2.53
N MET A 40 33.90 -0.29 2.48
CA MET A 40 34.88 -0.77 3.46
C MET A 40 36.24 -0.87 2.79
N GLU A 41 36.77 0.27 2.34
CA GLU A 41 38.11 0.33 1.74
C GLU A 41 39.19 0.18 2.84
N ALA A 42 40.11 -0.77 2.66
CA ALA A 42 41.15 -1.06 3.63
C ALA A 42 42.13 0.12 3.74
N GLY A 43 42.25 0.72 4.93
CA GLY A 43 43.14 1.85 5.21
C GLY A 43 42.46 3.20 5.39
N HIS A 44 41.14 3.30 5.14
CA HIS A 44 40.38 4.56 5.26
C HIS A 44 39.44 4.52 6.49
N MET A 45 40.00 4.24 7.67
CA MET A 45 39.24 4.03 8.93
C MET A 45 38.90 5.33 9.69
N SER A 46 39.34 6.49 9.19
CA SER A 46 39.32 7.75 9.96
C SER A 46 37.98 8.47 9.96
N ASN A 47 37.13 8.27 8.95
CA ASN A 47 35.81 8.91 8.86
C ASN A 47 34.75 7.88 8.42
N CYS A 48 33.75 7.63 9.27
CA CYS A 48 32.54 6.89 8.86
C CYS A 48 31.84 7.64 7.72
N GLU A 49 31.67 6.99 6.56
CA GLU A 49 30.92 7.58 5.44
C GLU A 49 29.50 7.99 5.86
N ALA A 50 29.16 9.25 5.63
CA ALA A 50 27.84 9.81 5.87
C ALA A 50 26.87 9.48 4.73
N THR A 51 26.51 8.20 4.61
CA THR A 51 25.54 7.75 3.60
C THR A 51 24.13 7.68 4.17
N ARG A 52 23.14 8.18 3.41
CA ARG A 52 21.73 8.08 3.77
C ARG A 52 21.22 6.65 3.55
N PRO A 53 20.48 6.06 4.52
CA PRO A 53 19.86 4.76 4.31
C PRO A 53 18.76 4.84 3.25
N SER A 54 18.60 3.78 2.46
CA SER A 54 17.45 3.56 1.60
C SER A 54 16.49 2.58 2.27
N LEU A 55 15.19 2.87 2.12
CA LEU A 55 14.11 2.05 2.65
C LEU A 55 13.34 1.47 1.48
N THR A 56 12.98 0.19 1.58
CA THR A 56 12.11 -0.44 0.58
C THR A 56 10.66 -0.12 0.89
N SER A 57 9.79 -0.33 -0.09
CA SER A 57 8.36 -0.37 0.15
C SER A 57 8.02 -1.45 1.17
N VAL A 58 6.95 -1.20 1.92
CA VAL A 58 6.38 -2.15 2.86
C VAL A 58 5.44 -3.07 2.10
N SER A 59 5.78 -4.36 2.06
CA SER A 59 4.94 -5.40 1.43
C SER A 59 4.20 -6.19 2.50
N ILE A 60 2.90 -6.33 2.32
CA ILE A 60 1.99 -6.90 3.31
C ILE A 60 1.09 -7.92 2.64
N SER A 61 0.92 -9.07 3.27
CA SER A 61 -0.06 -10.07 2.85
C SER A 61 -1.05 -10.32 3.98
N LYS A 62 -2.33 -10.35 3.63
CA LYS A 62 -3.44 -10.73 4.51
C LYS A 62 -4.57 -11.35 3.73
N LEU A 63 -5.42 -12.10 4.42
CA LEU A 63 -6.75 -12.47 3.95
C LEU A 63 -7.65 -11.24 3.74
N MET A 64 -8.49 -11.31 2.71
CA MET A 64 -9.46 -10.26 2.38
C MET A 64 -10.49 -10.11 3.50
N ASN A 65 -10.74 -8.88 3.94
CA ASN A 65 -11.79 -8.55 4.91
C ASN A 65 -12.38 -7.17 4.59
N THR A 66 -13.34 -6.70 5.38
CA THR A 66 -14.05 -5.42 5.18
C THR A 66 -13.14 -4.19 5.04
N ALA A 67 -11.93 -4.22 5.61
CA ALA A 67 -10.94 -3.16 5.46
C ALA A 67 -10.21 -3.17 4.10
N SER A 68 -10.21 -4.31 3.39
CA SER A 68 -9.47 -4.49 2.14
C SER A 68 -10.10 -3.77 0.95
N SER A 69 -11.40 -3.43 0.99
CA SER A 69 -12.06 -2.64 -0.06
C SER A 69 -11.67 -1.16 -0.03
N LEU A 70 -11.40 -0.61 1.17
CA LEU A 70 -11.01 0.78 1.39
C LEU A 70 -9.51 1.04 1.11
N SER A 71 -8.66 0.02 1.11
CA SER A 71 -7.24 0.16 0.75
C SER A 71 -6.99 0.50 -0.73
N TYR A 72 -8.01 0.48 -1.58
CA TYR A 72 -7.95 0.92 -2.97
C TYR A 72 -8.57 2.30 -3.13
N SER A 73 -8.04 3.33 -2.46
CA SER A 73 -8.60 4.70 -2.44
C SER A 73 -8.79 5.33 -3.84
N LYS A 74 -8.06 4.87 -4.88
CA LYS A 74 -8.19 5.39 -6.25
C LYS A 74 -8.14 4.27 -7.29
N THR A 75 -9.30 3.70 -7.62
CA THR A 75 -9.42 2.77 -8.75
C THR A 75 -9.88 3.55 -9.98
N THR A 76 -8.96 3.82 -10.90
CA THR A 76 -9.26 4.39 -12.22
C THR A 76 -9.29 3.28 -13.25
N MET A 77 -10.46 3.00 -13.81
CA MET A 77 -10.59 2.11 -14.96
C MET A 77 -10.63 2.98 -16.22
N SER A 78 -9.61 2.87 -17.05
CA SER A 78 -9.60 3.46 -18.40
C SER A 78 -10.12 2.41 -19.37
N TYR A 79 -11.25 2.69 -20.01
CA TYR A 79 -11.83 1.82 -21.03
C TYR A 79 -12.16 2.63 -22.29
N THR A 80 -11.95 2.01 -23.43
CA THR A 80 -12.35 2.55 -24.73
C THR A 80 -13.67 1.88 -25.11
N ALA A 81 -14.77 2.59 -24.99
CA ALA A 81 -16.06 2.08 -25.44
C ALA A 81 -16.11 2.06 -26.97
N ALA A 82 -16.35 0.87 -27.53
CA ALA A 82 -16.71 0.70 -28.93
C ALA A 82 -18.25 0.73 -29.04
N ASP A 83 -18.77 1.53 -29.98
CA ASP A 83 -20.19 1.54 -30.29
C ASP A 83 -20.63 0.26 -31.03
N ARG A 84 -21.93 0.10 -31.31
CA ARG A 84 -22.49 -1.07 -32.02
C ARG A 84 -21.94 -1.23 -33.46
N ALA A 85 -21.28 -0.19 -33.99
CA ALA A 85 -20.61 -0.17 -35.28
C ALA A 85 -19.09 -0.37 -35.17
N ASN A 86 -18.57 -0.67 -33.98
CA ASN A 86 -17.16 -0.87 -33.68
C ASN A 86 -16.27 0.34 -34.02
N LYS A 87 -16.82 1.56 -33.92
CA LYS A 87 -16.06 2.81 -34.04
C LYS A 87 -15.61 3.23 -32.64
N GLY A 88 -14.30 3.21 -32.40
CA GLY A 88 -13.72 3.56 -31.10
C GLY A 88 -13.88 5.04 -30.79
N ALA A 89 -14.44 5.36 -29.62
CA ALA A 89 -14.48 6.71 -29.06
C ALA A 89 -13.18 7.08 -28.33
N SER A 90 -12.99 8.36 -27.98
CA SER A 90 -11.88 8.80 -27.14
C SER A 90 -11.90 8.10 -25.77
N PRO A 91 -10.74 7.75 -25.17
CA PRO A 91 -10.70 7.06 -23.90
C PRO A 91 -11.41 7.85 -22.79
N GLU A 92 -12.42 7.27 -22.16
CA GLU A 92 -13.07 7.86 -21.00
C GLU A 92 -12.42 7.34 -19.72
N ARG A 93 -12.12 8.27 -18.81
CA ARG A 93 -11.59 7.95 -17.47
C ARG A 93 -12.74 8.03 -16.49
N VAL A 94 -13.22 6.88 -16.01
CA VAL A 94 -14.14 6.83 -14.88
C VAL A 94 -13.33 6.36 -13.68
N GLY A 95 -13.03 7.30 -12.78
CA GLY A 95 -12.46 7.01 -11.47
C GLY A 95 -13.49 7.29 -10.40
N TYR A 96 -13.46 6.54 -9.32
CA TYR A 96 -14.19 6.86 -8.10
C TYR A 96 -13.17 7.10 -6.99
N ASP A 97 -13.32 8.22 -6.28
CA ASP A 97 -12.65 8.44 -5.00
C ASP A 97 -13.49 7.77 -3.92
N LEU A 98 -12.99 6.65 -3.41
CA LEU A 98 -13.70 5.77 -2.49
C LEU A 98 -13.66 6.27 -1.04
N GLU A 99 -12.95 7.36 -0.73
CA GLU A 99 -13.01 8.04 0.56
C GLU A 99 -14.17 9.03 0.64
N SER A 100 -14.49 9.71 -0.46
CA SER A 100 -15.53 10.74 -0.51
C SER A 100 -16.81 10.33 -1.26
N GLY A 101 -16.81 9.15 -1.91
CA GLY A 101 -17.95 8.65 -2.70
C GLY A 101 -18.22 9.47 -3.96
N LYS A 102 -17.25 10.27 -4.42
CA LYS A 102 -17.38 11.15 -5.59
C LYS A 102 -16.70 10.54 -6.81
N LYS A 103 -17.30 10.77 -7.98
CA LYS A 103 -16.70 10.48 -9.28
C LYS A 103 -15.54 11.47 -9.51
N LEU A 104 -14.38 10.96 -9.93
CA LEU A 104 -13.19 11.73 -10.35
C LEU A 104 -13.40 12.38 -11.71
#